data_AF-A0A7Y2E1K1-F1
#
_entry.id   AF-A0A7Y2E1K1-F1
#
_cell.length_a   1.000
_cell.length_b   1.000
_cell.length_c   1.000
_cell.angle_alpha   90.00
_cell.angle_beta   90.00
_cell.angle_gamma   90.00
#
_symmetry.space_group_name_H-M   'P 1'
#
loop_
_entity.id
_entity.type
_entity.pdbx_description
1 polymer ?
#
loop_
_entity_poly.entity_id
_entity_poly.type
_entity_poly.pdbx_seq_one_letter_code
_entity_poly.pdbx_strand_id
1 'polypeptide(L)'
;MNQSGTNRPLSERSGATPIHVQLERCIRECDNRTGLKIIVAPSSHAARMIRTALARQGCPLVNVEAVTPLELARHVGRTMVPDDRRRTMSNAEGALLVRRLTSEMDSEAGRLLGRAAFPVWAAIQELRTSGVSASDVIRAARRPHERMLA
;
A
#
# COMPACT_ATOMS: atom_id res chain seq x y z
N MET A 1 -28.98 -42.41 -29.23
CA MET A 1 -27.67 -42.19 -29.88
C MET A 1 -27.07 -40.92 -29.32
N ASN A 2 -25.81 -41.03 -28.92
CA ASN A 2 -24.98 -40.14 -28.09
C ASN A 2 -24.77 -38.73 -28.70
N GLN A 3 -24.88 -37.68 -27.86
CA GLN A 3 -23.79 -36.81 -27.34
C GLN A 3 -23.08 -35.97 -28.42
N SER A 4 -22.67 -34.72 -28.23
CA SER A 4 -22.43 -33.93 -27.01
C SER A 4 -22.32 -32.48 -27.45
N GLY A 5 -23.10 -31.59 -26.84
CA GLY A 5 -22.77 -30.17 -26.82
C GLY A 5 -21.44 -30.03 -26.08
N THR A 6 -20.42 -29.54 -26.77
CA THR A 6 -19.09 -29.34 -26.22
C THR A 6 -19.11 -28.20 -25.20
N ASN A 7 -19.47 -28.56 -23.95
CA ASN A 7 -19.06 -27.83 -22.75
C ASN A 7 -17.53 -27.92 -22.64
N ARG A 8 -16.83 -27.12 -23.47
CA ARG A 8 -15.41 -26.87 -23.24
C ARG A 8 -15.28 -26.11 -21.93
N PRO A 9 -14.44 -26.58 -20.99
CA PRO A 9 -14.19 -25.84 -19.76
C PRO A 9 -13.67 -24.44 -20.09
N LEU A 10 -14.07 -23.45 -19.29
CA LEU A 10 -13.66 -22.04 -19.43
C LEU A 10 -12.13 -21.84 -19.46
N SER A 11 -11.34 -22.86 -19.13
CA SER A 11 -9.87 -22.87 -19.23
C SER A 11 -9.34 -22.74 -20.66
N GLU A 12 -10.11 -23.08 -21.70
CA GLU A 12 -9.68 -22.96 -23.10
C GLU A 12 -9.99 -21.60 -23.75
N ARG A 13 -10.69 -20.70 -23.04
CA ARG A 13 -11.06 -19.37 -23.58
C ARG A 13 -10.09 -18.25 -23.25
N SER A 14 -9.03 -18.54 -22.48
CA SER A 14 -8.06 -17.52 -22.09
C SER A 14 -6.69 -17.85 -22.70
N GLY A 15 -6.37 -17.21 -23.82
CA GLY A 15 -5.00 -17.07 -24.31
C GLY A 15 -4.10 -16.22 -23.40
N ALA A 16 -4.52 -15.98 -22.14
CA ALA A 16 -3.70 -15.28 -21.17
C ALA A 16 -2.58 -16.20 -20.71
N THR A 17 -1.36 -15.85 -21.08
CA THR A 17 -0.14 -16.42 -20.52
C THR A 17 -0.26 -16.43 -18.98
N PRO A 18 -0.07 -17.58 -18.31
CA PRO A 18 -0.13 -17.64 -16.86
C PRO A 18 0.78 -16.59 -16.22
N ILE A 19 0.31 -15.94 -15.15
CA ILE A 19 1.02 -14.79 -14.53
C ILE A 19 2.47 -15.12 -14.15
N HIS A 20 2.77 -16.35 -13.76
CA HIS A 20 4.13 -16.77 -13.42
C HIS A 20 5.06 -16.79 -14.65
N VAL A 21 4.57 -17.16 -15.83
CA VAL A 21 5.33 -17.12 -17.09
C VAL A 21 5.56 -15.67 -17.53
N GLN A 22 4.56 -14.80 -17.36
CA GLN A 22 4.72 -13.35 -17.62
C GLN A 22 5.76 -12.73 -16.68
N LEU A 23 5.70 -13.06 -15.38
CA LEU A 23 6.66 -12.60 -14.38
C LEU A 23 8.07 -13.10 -14.69
N GLU A 24 8.22 -14.38 -15.04
CA GLU A 24 9.51 -14.96 -15.38
C GLU A 24 10.15 -14.26 -16.59
N ARG A 25 9.33 -13.98 -17.63
CA ARG A 25 9.77 -13.21 -18.80
C ARG A 25 10.21 -11.79 -18.41
N CYS A 26 9.38 -11.06 -17.66
CA CYS A 26 9.73 -9.72 -17.16
C CYS A 26 11.01 -9.73 -16.31
N ILE A 27 11.18 -10.75 -15.46
CA ILE A 27 12.39 -10.92 -14.66
C ILE A 27 13.57 -11.12 -15.59
N ARG A 28 13.53 -12.02 -16.57
CA ARG A 28 14.68 -12.26 -17.48
C ARG A 28 15.04 -11.04 -18.32
N GLU A 29 14.03 -10.33 -18.83
CA GLU A 29 14.21 -9.17 -19.73
C GLU A 29 14.62 -7.89 -19.00
N CYS A 30 14.39 -7.79 -17.68
CA CYS A 30 14.83 -6.65 -16.88
C CYS A 30 16.36 -6.64 -16.72
N ASP A 31 17.02 -5.59 -17.23
CA ASP A 31 18.47 -5.38 -17.14
C ASP A 31 18.90 -5.33 -15.67
N ASN A 32 19.83 -6.20 -15.27
CA ASN A 32 20.19 -6.43 -13.86
C ASN A 32 21.55 -5.83 -13.50
N ARG A 33 21.73 -4.52 -13.72
CA ARG A 33 23.01 -3.85 -13.44
C ARG A 33 23.43 -3.89 -11.98
N THR A 34 22.46 -4.04 -11.05
CA THR A 34 22.67 -4.04 -9.60
C THR A 34 22.62 -5.44 -8.97
N GLY A 35 22.27 -6.47 -9.73
CA GLY A 35 22.12 -7.84 -9.23
C GLY A 35 20.77 -8.15 -8.56
N LEU A 36 19.97 -7.16 -8.14
CA LEU A 36 18.69 -7.36 -7.43
C LEU A 36 17.47 -6.89 -8.23
N LYS A 37 16.45 -7.76 -8.35
CA LYS A 37 15.15 -7.46 -8.95
C LYS A 37 14.05 -7.44 -7.88
N ILE A 38 13.32 -6.33 -7.79
CA ILE A 38 12.23 -6.15 -6.83
C ILE A 38 10.89 -6.26 -7.56
N ILE A 39 10.02 -7.16 -7.08
CA ILE A 39 8.66 -7.33 -7.56
C ILE A 39 7.71 -6.77 -6.52
N VAL A 40 7.02 -5.67 -6.85
CA VAL A 40 6.04 -5.07 -5.95
C VAL A 40 4.69 -5.75 -6.13
N ALA A 41 4.24 -6.48 -5.11
CA ALA A 41 2.98 -7.21 -5.11
C ALA A 41 1.88 -6.46 -4.34
N PRO A 42 0.60 -6.59 -4.73
CA PRO A 42 -0.49 -5.85 -4.10
C PRO A 42 -0.82 -6.32 -2.68
N SER A 43 -0.40 -7.52 -2.28
CA SER A 43 -0.63 -8.08 -0.96
C SER A 43 0.49 -9.01 -0.52
N SER A 44 0.64 -9.22 0.79
CA SER A 44 1.62 -10.16 1.34
C SER A 44 1.33 -11.60 0.88
N HIS A 45 0.06 -11.94 0.63
CA HIS A 45 -0.32 -13.22 0.06
C HIS A 45 0.20 -13.38 -1.37
N ALA A 46 0.00 -12.37 -2.22
CA ALA A 46 0.51 -12.37 -3.59
C ALA A 46 2.05 -12.41 -3.62
N ALA A 47 2.72 -11.60 -2.79
CA ALA A 47 4.16 -11.63 -2.64
C ALA A 47 4.66 -13.04 -2.28
N ARG A 48 4.01 -13.71 -1.32
CA ARG A 48 4.33 -15.08 -0.93
C ARG A 48 4.13 -16.07 -2.08
N MET A 49 3.01 -15.98 -2.80
CA MET A 49 2.75 -16.85 -3.97
C MET A 49 3.82 -16.69 -5.05
N ILE A 50 4.23 -15.45 -5.35
CA ILE A 50 5.29 -15.16 -6.33
C ILE A 50 6.61 -15.78 -5.88
N ARG A 51 7.03 -15.57 -4.62
CA ARG A 51 8.25 -16.19 -4.07
C ARG A 51 8.22 -17.72 -4.17
N THR A 52 7.08 -18.33 -3.83
CA THR A 52 6.90 -19.79 -3.94
C THR A 52 6.97 -20.27 -5.38
N ALA A 53 6.35 -19.55 -6.33
CA ALA A 53 6.37 -19.90 -7.75
C ALA A 53 7.80 -19.83 -8.32
N LEU A 54 8.53 -18.74 -8.03
CA LEU A 54 9.92 -18.57 -8.48
C LEU A 54 10.86 -19.62 -7.89
N ALA A 55 10.70 -19.93 -6.59
CA ALA A 55 11.49 -20.97 -5.93
C ALA A 55 11.31 -22.35 -6.60
N ARG A 56 10.06 -22.70 -6.97
CA ARG A 56 9.75 -23.96 -7.66
C ARG A 56 10.35 -24.07 -9.05
N GLN A 57 10.62 -22.94 -9.70
CA GLN A 57 11.26 -22.90 -11.02
C GLN A 57 12.80 -22.90 -10.94
N GLY A 58 13.38 -23.01 -9.74
CA GLY A 58 14.84 -22.97 -9.57
C GLY A 58 15.45 -21.59 -9.77
N CYS A 59 14.63 -20.52 -9.81
CA CYS A 59 15.15 -19.17 -9.83
C CYS A 59 15.83 -18.88 -8.48
N PRO A 60 17.12 -18.48 -8.47
CA PRO A 60 17.79 -18.13 -7.22
C PRO A 60 17.13 -16.89 -6.63
N LEU A 61 16.42 -17.08 -5.51
CA LEU A 61 15.76 -16.00 -4.76
C LEU A 61 16.76 -14.98 -4.19
N VAL A 62 18.06 -15.27 -4.24
CA VAL A 62 19.14 -14.38 -3.79
C VAL A 62 19.08 -13.03 -4.50
N ASN A 63 18.59 -13.01 -5.74
CA ASN A 63 18.58 -11.83 -6.61
C ASN A 63 17.17 -11.37 -7.01
N VAL A 64 16.12 -11.99 -6.48
CA VAL A 64 14.72 -11.61 -6.76
C VAL A 64 13.91 -11.58 -5.48
N GLU A 65 13.40 -10.40 -5.12
CA GLU A 65 12.59 -10.21 -3.93
C GLU A 65 11.18 -9.74 -4.31
N ALA A 66 10.16 -10.48 -3.89
CA ALA A 66 8.78 -10.00 -3.98
C ALA A 66 8.34 -9.41 -2.65
N VAL A 67 7.90 -8.15 -2.67
CA VAL A 67 7.54 -7.36 -1.49
C VAL A 67 6.25 -6.59 -1.73
N THR A 68 5.55 -6.22 -0.68
CA THR A 68 4.46 -5.24 -0.74
C THR A 68 5.01 -3.81 -0.73
N PRO A 69 4.23 -2.81 -1.18
CA PRO A 69 4.60 -1.41 -1.02
C PRO A 69 4.96 -1.04 0.42
N LEU A 70 4.23 -1.59 1.40
CA LEU A 70 4.49 -1.33 2.83
C LEU A 70 5.81 -1.96 3.31
N GLU A 71 6.11 -3.19 2.89
CA GLU A 71 7.38 -3.86 3.21
C GLU A 71 8.57 -3.10 2.60
N LEU A 72 8.44 -2.69 1.33
CA LEU A 72 9.46 -1.89 0.65
C LEU A 72 9.67 -0.53 1.35
N ALA A 73 8.59 0.17 1.68
CA ALA A 73 8.65 1.44 2.40
C ALA A 73 9.30 1.29 3.79
N ARG A 74 9.03 0.19 4.50
CA ARG A 74 9.71 -0.11 5.78
C ARG A 74 11.20 -0.37 5.60
N HIS A 75 11.58 -1.10 4.55
CA HIS A 75 12.99 -1.38 4.25
C HIS A 75 13.74 -0.07 3.94
N VAL A 76 13.25 0.71 2.97
CA VAL A 76 13.82 2.02 2.62
C VAL A 76 13.85 2.96 3.82
N GLY A 77 12.76 2.99 4.60
CA GLY A 77 12.65 3.80 5.79
C GLY A 77 13.73 3.48 6.82
N ARG A 78 13.97 2.21 7.13
CA ARG A 78 15.03 1.79 8.08
C ARG A 78 16.42 2.25 7.61
N THR A 79 16.69 2.17 6.32
CA THR A 79 17.99 2.56 5.76
C THR A 79 18.18 4.09 5.75
N MET A 80 17.14 4.85 5.41
CA MET A 80 17.24 6.29 5.20
C MET A 80 17.20 7.10 6.50
N VAL A 81 16.53 6.61 7.53
CA VAL A 81 16.64 7.25 8.85
C VAL A 81 16.64 6.17 9.93
N PRO A 82 17.83 5.83 10.45
CA PRO A 82 18.09 4.64 11.27
C PRO A 82 17.64 4.79 12.73
N ASP A 83 16.55 5.51 12.98
CA ASP A 83 16.05 5.73 14.33
C ASP A 83 15.24 4.51 14.81
N ASP A 84 15.75 3.81 15.81
CA ASP A 84 15.16 2.60 16.41
C ASP A 84 13.77 2.84 17.03
N ARG A 85 13.35 4.09 17.18
CA ARG A 85 12.03 4.45 17.73
C ARG A 85 10.88 4.37 16.73
N ARG A 86 11.15 3.95 15.49
CA ARG A 86 10.15 3.81 14.43
C ARG A 86 9.24 2.61 14.68
N ARG A 87 8.01 2.90 15.10
CA ARG A 87 6.93 1.91 15.20
C ARG A 87 5.81 2.20 14.22
N THR A 88 5.23 1.14 13.66
CA THR A 88 3.96 1.26 12.94
C THR A 88 2.87 1.50 13.98
N MET A 89 2.07 2.54 13.77
CA MET A 89 0.96 2.86 14.65
C MET A 89 -0.30 2.12 14.17
N SER A 90 -0.95 1.40 15.09
CA SER A 90 -2.26 0.78 14.82
C SER A 90 -3.37 1.83 14.71
N ASN A 91 -4.52 1.43 14.17
CA ASN A 91 -5.67 2.34 14.08
C ASN A 91 -6.18 2.78 15.46
N ALA A 92 -6.15 1.90 16.46
CA ALA A 92 -6.53 2.23 17.83
C ALA A 92 -5.57 3.25 18.45
N GLU A 93 -4.26 3.06 18.28
CA GLU A 93 -3.25 4.01 18.77
C GLU A 93 -3.36 5.37 18.07
N GLY A 94 -3.65 5.38 16.77
CA GLY A 94 -3.90 6.59 16.01
C GLY A 94 -5.12 7.35 16.49
N ALA A 95 -6.25 6.65 16.71
CA ALA A 95 -7.44 7.26 17.29
C ALA A 95 -7.18 7.80 18.71
N LEU A 96 -6.44 7.08 19.55
CA LEU A 96 -6.04 7.57 20.88
C LEU A 96 -5.19 8.84 20.79
N LEU A 97 -4.27 8.90 19.83
CA LEU A 97 -3.47 10.10 19.58
C LEU A 97 -4.36 11.29 19.19
N VAL A 98 -5.33 11.10 18.28
CA VAL A 98 -6.29 12.16 17.90
C VAL A 98 -7.06 12.64 19.13
N ARG A 99 -7.56 11.72 19.96
CA ARG A 99 -8.31 12.08 21.18
C ARG A 99 -7.45 12.88 22.15
N ARG A 100 -6.18 12.50 22.32
CA ARG A 100 -5.23 13.24 23.17
C ARG A 100 -4.98 14.64 22.64
N LEU A 101 -4.61 14.78 21.37
CA LEU A 101 -4.32 16.09 20.76
C LEU A 101 -5.54 17.04 20.79
N THR A 102 -6.75 16.50 20.57
CA THR A 102 -7.98 17.29 20.59
C THR A 102 -8.45 17.64 22.00
N SER A 103 -8.08 16.87 23.02
CA SER A 103 -8.36 17.21 24.43
C SER A 103 -7.53 18.39 24.93
N GLU A 104 -6.40 18.69 24.29
CA GLU A 104 -5.56 19.86 24.57
C GLU A 104 -6.16 21.15 23.95
N MET A 105 -7.16 21.02 23.08
CA MET A 105 -7.88 22.15 22.51
C MET A 105 -9.05 22.54 23.42
N ASP A 106 -8.97 23.71 24.07
CA ASP A 106 -10.08 24.24 24.86
C ASP A 106 -11.16 24.87 23.97
N SER A 107 -11.84 24.02 23.19
CA SER A 107 -12.90 24.43 22.28
C SER A 107 -13.95 23.33 22.11
N GLU A 108 -15.18 23.70 21.78
CA GLU A 108 -16.24 22.74 21.44
C GLU A 108 -15.86 21.90 20.22
N ALA A 109 -15.16 22.49 19.24
CA ALA A 109 -14.61 21.78 18.09
C ALA A 109 -13.64 20.67 18.51
N GLY A 110 -12.72 20.95 19.46
CA GLY A 110 -11.83 19.96 20.04
C GLY A 110 -12.59 18.79 20.68
N ARG A 111 -13.64 19.09 21.46
CA ARG A 111 -14.49 18.06 22.08
C ARG A 111 -15.20 17.17 21.04
N LEU A 112 -15.76 17.77 19.98
CA LEU A 112 -16.43 17.04 18.90
C LEU A 112 -15.45 16.14 18.14
N LEU A 113 -14.28 16.65 17.77
CA LEU A 113 -13.24 15.87 17.09
C LEU A 113 -12.72 14.73 17.97
N GLY A 114 -12.56 14.96 19.28
CA GLY A 114 -12.15 13.92 20.23
C GLY A 114 -13.17 12.78 20.39
N ARG A 115 -14.48 13.07 20.30
CA ARG A 115 -15.54 12.05 20.26
C ARG A 115 -15.53 11.26 18.95
N ALA A 116 -15.16 11.90 17.85
CA ALA A 116 -15.05 11.32 16.52
C ALA A 116 -13.62 10.84 16.18
N ALA A 117 -12.81 10.48 17.19
CA ALA A 117 -11.38 10.22 16.98
C ALA A 117 -11.06 9.10 15.96
N PHE A 118 -11.87 8.03 15.93
CA PHE A 118 -11.70 6.95 14.94
C PHE A 118 -12.00 7.43 13.51
N PRO A 119 -13.17 8.03 13.22
CA PRO A 119 -13.44 8.64 11.91
C PRO A 119 -12.40 9.67 11.48
N VAL A 120 -11.95 10.53 12.40
CA VAL A 120 -10.91 11.54 12.10
C VAL A 120 -9.58 10.87 11.74
N TRP A 121 -9.16 9.85 12.49
CA TRP A 121 -7.95 9.08 12.17
C TRP A 121 -8.06 8.38 10.80
N ALA A 122 -9.21 7.80 10.48
CA ALA A 122 -9.45 7.17 9.18
C ALA A 122 -9.33 8.19 8.02
N ALA A 123 -9.93 9.38 8.17
CA ALA A 123 -9.82 10.46 7.20
C ALA A 123 -8.37 10.95 7.02
N ILE A 124 -7.60 11.04 8.12
CA ILE A 124 -6.16 11.35 8.05
C ILE A 124 -5.41 10.29 7.23
N GLN A 125 -5.70 9.00 7.42
CA GLN A 125 -5.06 7.94 6.65
C GLN A 125 -5.43 8.01 5.17
N GLU A 126 -6.70 8.24 4.85
CA GLU A 126 -7.17 8.40 3.47
C GLU A 126 -6.41 9.52 2.76
N LEU A 127 -6.35 10.71 3.36
CA LEU A 127 -5.60 11.85 2.83
C LEU A 127 -4.12 11.51 2.59
N ARG A 128 -3.49 10.80 3.52
CA ARG A 128 -2.10 10.36 3.38
C ARG A 128 -1.92 9.36 2.24
N THR A 129 -2.85 8.42 2.07
CA THR A 129 -2.81 7.48 0.93
C THR A 129 -2.98 8.17 -0.41
N SER A 130 -3.69 9.30 -0.45
CA SER A 130 -3.80 10.17 -1.63
C SER A 130 -2.62 11.12 -1.82
N GLY A 131 -1.59 11.06 -0.96
CA GLY A 131 -0.41 11.93 -1.05
C GLY A 131 -0.64 13.37 -0.60
N VAL A 132 -1.74 13.64 0.13
CA VAL A 132 -2.08 14.98 0.63
C VAL A 132 -1.31 15.25 1.94
N SER A 133 -0.56 16.35 1.98
CA SER A 133 0.13 16.78 3.20
C SER A 133 -0.76 17.65 4.09
N ALA A 134 -0.39 17.80 5.36
CA ALA A 134 -1.09 18.73 6.27
C ALA A 134 -1.08 20.18 5.75
N SER A 135 0.01 20.60 5.10
CA SER A 135 0.12 21.93 4.49
C SER A 135 -0.87 22.12 3.34
N ASP A 136 -1.16 21.07 2.56
CA ASP A 136 -2.15 21.13 1.48
C ASP A 136 -3.56 21.31 2.03
N VAL A 137 -3.89 20.59 3.11
CA VAL A 137 -5.18 20.74 3.82
C VAL A 137 -5.35 22.16 4.35
N ILE A 138 -4.33 22.71 5.02
CA ILE A 138 -4.36 24.08 5.56
C ILE A 138 -4.54 25.09 4.43
N ARG A 139 -3.81 24.91 3.31
CA ARG A 139 -3.92 25.79 2.14
C ARG A 139 -5.33 25.75 1.54
N ALA A 140 -5.92 24.57 1.39
CA ALA A 140 -7.27 24.39 0.87
C ALA A 140 -8.32 25.07 1.77
N ALA A 141 -8.17 24.98 3.09
CA ALA A 141 -9.07 25.58 4.06
C ALA A 141 -9.04 27.12 4.09
N ARG A 142 -7.95 27.76 3.63
CA ARG A 142 -7.81 29.23 3.59
C ARG A 142 -8.43 29.89 2.36
N ARG A 143 -8.47 29.18 1.23
CA ARG A 143 -9.00 29.70 -0.05
C ARG A 143 -10.45 30.24 -0.02
N PRO A 144 -11.39 29.69 0.78
CA PRO A 144 -12.73 30.25 0.90
C PRO A 144 -12.75 31.66 1.51
N HIS A 145 -11.87 31.93 2.48
CA HIS A 145 -11.81 33.23 3.16
C HIS A 145 -11.23 34.34 2.27
N GLU A 146 -10.26 34.03 1.41
CA GLU A 146 -9.66 34.99 0.48
C GLU A 146 -10.65 35.44 -0.62
N ARG A 147 -11.60 34.59 -1.01
CA ARG A 147 -12.64 34.92 -2.01
C ARG A 147 -13.80 35.75 -1.45
N MET A 148 -13.95 35.84 -0.13
CA MET A 148 -15.00 36.65 0.51
C MET A 148 -14.53 38.08 0.84
N LEU A 149 -13.23 38.34 0.80
CA LEU A 149 -12.62 39.65 1.13
C LEU A 149 -12.17 40.43 -0.12
N ALA A 150 -12.36 39.87 -1.31
CA ALA A 150 -12.06 40.49 -2.61
C ALA A 150 -13.38 40.81 -3.32
#